data_AF-A0A3D6B9J0-F1
#
_entry.id   AF-A0A3D6B9J0-F1
#
_cell.length_a   1.000
_cell.length_b   1.000
_cell.length_c   1.000
_cell.angle_alpha   90.00
_cell.angle_beta   90.00
_cell.angle_gamma   90.00
#
_symmetry.space_group_name_H-M   'P 1'
#
loop_
_entity.id
_entity.type
_entity.pdbx_description
1 polymer ?
#
loop_
_entity_poly.entity_id
_entity_poly.type
_entity_poly.pdbx_seq_one_letter_code
_entity_poly.pdbx_strand_id
1 'polypeptide(L)'
;MVHIQILKREVKKIMKTYSSKDFYLSSFLMANACNLLDTLVEDGITTFVFELDDEVKKLIGNYYSLKSRVEPMAYGQAIRTLKNVIHASKSNSKSNYKNERYTQCAAVI
;
A
#
# COMPACT_ATOMS: atom_id res chain seq x y z
N MET A 1 11.38 50.68 10.14
CA MET A 1 11.38 49.60 9.12
C MET A 1 10.88 48.33 9.78
N VAL A 2 9.60 48.01 9.62
CA VAL A 2 8.99 46.81 10.22
C VAL A 2 9.03 45.69 9.19
N HIS A 3 9.89 44.70 9.41
CA HIS A 3 9.95 43.49 8.59
C HIS A 3 8.75 42.60 8.92
N ILE A 4 7.74 42.61 8.06
CA ILE A 4 6.63 41.65 8.10
C ILE A 4 7.15 40.31 7.56
N GLN A 5 7.35 39.35 8.46
CA GLN A 5 7.57 37.95 8.10
C GLN A 5 6.22 37.35 7.67
N ILE A 6 6.06 37.18 6.36
CA ILE A 6 4.97 36.41 5.76
C ILE A 6 5.22 34.93 6.11
N LEU A 7 4.62 34.50 7.22
CA LEU A 7 4.46 33.10 7.56
C LEU A 7 3.65 32.43 6.43
N LYS A 8 4.33 31.63 5.61
CA LYS A 8 3.71 30.59 4.78
C LYS A 8 2.99 29.62 5.71
N ARG A 9 1.73 29.93 6.06
CA ARG A 9 0.82 28.97 6.69
C ARG A 9 0.47 27.94 5.62
N GLU A 10 1.21 26.85 5.58
CA GLU A 10 0.74 25.66 4.89
C GLU A 10 -0.54 25.20 5.58
N VAL A 11 -1.66 25.36 4.88
CA VAL A 11 -2.93 24.79 5.29
C VAL A 11 -2.76 23.27 5.21
N LYS A 12 -2.44 22.65 6.35
CA LYS A 12 -2.40 21.19 6.50
C LYS A 12 -3.79 20.66 6.20
N LYS A 13 -4.03 20.26 4.95
CA LYS A 13 -5.26 19.58 4.52
C LYS A 13 -5.46 18.40 5.47
N ILE A 14 -6.58 18.38 6.20
CA ILE A 14 -6.96 17.23 7.02
C ILE A 14 -7.33 16.12 6.05
N MET A 15 -6.34 15.35 5.61
CA MET A 15 -6.57 14.17 4.79
C MET A 15 -7.27 13.13 5.65
N LYS A 16 -8.46 12.73 5.22
CA LYS A 16 -9.12 11.56 5.79
C LYS A 16 -8.39 10.33 5.28
N THR A 17 -8.23 9.34 6.15
CA THR A 17 -7.53 8.10 5.82
C THR A 17 -8.41 6.89 6.12
N TYR A 18 -8.17 5.81 5.39
CA TYR A 18 -8.77 4.50 5.63
C TYR A 18 -7.67 3.53 6.01
N SER A 19 -7.81 2.84 7.13
CA SER A 19 -6.86 1.81 7.57
C SER A 19 -7.48 0.42 7.44
N SER A 20 -6.69 -0.53 6.92
CA SER A 20 -7.11 -1.93 6.80
C SER A 20 -5.98 -2.88 7.16
N LYS A 21 -6.32 -3.92 7.91
CA LYS A 21 -5.46 -5.08 8.19
C LYS A 21 -5.69 -6.23 7.19
N ASP A 22 -6.68 -6.09 6.31
CA ASP A 22 -7.02 -7.10 5.30
C ASP A 22 -6.06 -6.99 4.10
N PHE A 23 -5.18 -7.98 3.99
CA PHE A 23 -4.18 -8.06 2.93
C PHE A 23 -4.78 -8.12 1.52
N TYR A 24 -5.91 -8.82 1.33
CA TYR A 24 -6.51 -9.02 0.02
C TYR A 24 -7.32 -7.81 -0.42
N LEU A 25 -8.02 -7.15 0.51
CA LEU A 25 -8.67 -5.87 0.27
C LEU A 25 -7.63 -4.80 -0.06
N SER A 26 -6.53 -4.72 0.70
CA SER A 26 -5.46 -3.75 0.43
C SER A 26 -4.79 -4.00 -0.93
N SER A 27 -4.58 -5.27 -1.31
CA SER A 27 -4.11 -5.63 -2.64
C SER A 27 -5.10 -5.18 -3.73
N PHE A 28 -6.40 -5.30 -3.46
CA PHE A 28 -7.46 -4.91 -4.39
C PHE A 28 -7.51 -3.39 -4.57
N LEU A 29 -7.40 -2.63 -3.48
CA LEU A 29 -7.34 -1.16 -3.52
C LEU A 29 -6.11 -0.67 -4.30
N MET A 30 -4.94 -1.26 -4.05
CA MET A 30 -3.73 -0.93 -4.83
C MET A 30 -3.87 -1.27 -6.32
N ALA A 31 -4.53 -2.38 -6.66
CA ALA A 31 -4.77 -2.76 -8.05
C ALA A 31 -5.74 -1.79 -8.77
N ASN A 32 -6.57 -1.06 -8.02
CA ASN A 32 -7.46 -0.01 -8.52
C ASN A 32 -6.84 1.40 -8.39
N ALA A 33 -5.51 1.49 -8.30
CA ALA A 33 -4.76 2.74 -8.21
C ALA A 33 -5.10 3.63 -7.00
N CYS A 34 -5.64 3.05 -5.91
CA CYS A 34 -5.80 3.79 -4.66
C CYS A 34 -4.45 4.04 -4.00
N ASN A 35 -4.21 5.27 -3.57
CA ASN A 35 -2.94 5.68 -2.98
C ASN A 35 -2.74 5.07 -1.57
N LEU A 36 -1.73 4.21 -1.45
CA LEU A 36 -1.21 3.76 -0.16
C LEU A 36 -0.34 4.89 0.43
N LEU A 37 -0.79 5.47 1.53
CA LEU A 37 -0.12 6.57 2.21
C LEU A 37 0.95 6.07 3.18
N ASP A 38 0.64 5.02 3.93
CA ASP A 38 1.52 4.52 4.99
C ASP A 38 1.28 3.03 5.28
N THR A 39 2.22 2.42 5.99
CA THR A 39 2.12 1.06 6.50
C THR A 39 2.64 1.00 7.93
N LEU A 40 1.74 0.67 8.85
CA LEU A 40 2.01 0.58 10.28
C LEU A 40 2.12 -0.89 10.70
N VAL A 41 3.02 -1.21 11.63
CA VAL A 41 3.14 -2.56 12.20
C VAL A 41 2.92 -2.47 13.70
N GLU A 42 1.84 -3.07 14.17
CA GLU A 42 1.46 -3.11 15.59
C GLU A 42 1.25 -4.58 15.97
N ASP A 43 1.94 -5.05 17.02
CA ASP A 43 1.88 -6.45 17.49
C ASP A 43 2.14 -7.50 16.40
N GLY A 44 3.02 -7.19 15.46
CA GLY A 44 3.35 -8.05 14.32
C GLY A 44 2.28 -8.09 13.22
N ILE A 45 1.20 -7.31 13.36
CA ILE A 45 0.13 -7.17 12.37
C ILE A 45 0.37 -5.90 11.56
N THR A 46 0.39 -6.06 10.24
CA THR A 46 0.54 -4.94 9.30
C THR A 46 -0.81 -4.29 9.01
N THR A 47 -0.88 -2.97 9.18
CA THR A 47 -2.03 -2.13 8.85
C THR A 47 -1.66 -1.19 7.70
N PHE A 48 -2.41 -1.24 6.62
CA PHE A 48 -2.23 -0.42 5.43
C PHE A 48 -3.12 0.82 5.51
N VAL A 49 -2.55 2.00 5.29
CA VAL A 49 -3.26 3.28 5.36
C VAL A 49 -3.40 3.86 3.97
N PHE A 50 -4.63 4.10 3.54
CA PHE A 50 -4.98 4.68 2.24
C PHE A 50 -5.57 6.08 2.40
N GLU A 51 -5.49 6.89 1.35
CA GLU A 51 -6.26 8.12 1.25
C GLU A 51 -7.76 7.77 1.19
N LEU A 52 -8.58 8.40 2.04
CA LEU A 52 -10.02 8.16 2.03
C LEU A 52 -10.72 9.18 1.14
N ASP A 53 -11.18 8.71 0.00
CA ASP A 53 -12.13 9.40 -0.87
C ASP A 53 -13.42 8.58 -1.06
N ASP A 54 -14.34 9.07 -1.87
CA ASP A 54 -15.60 8.37 -2.14
C ASP A 54 -15.42 7.16 -3.07
N GLU A 55 -14.34 7.11 -3.85
CA GLU A 55 -14.01 5.99 -4.72
C GLU A 55 -13.55 4.78 -3.89
N VAL A 56 -12.65 4.99 -2.93
CA VAL A 56 -12.19 3.98 -1.97
C VAL A 56 -13.36 3.39 -1.20
N LYS A 57 -14.29 4.21 -0.70
CA LYS A 57 -15.50 3.70 -0.02
C LYS A 57 -16.34 2.81 -0.93
N LYS A 58 -16.55 3.22 -2.18
CA LYS A 58 -17.31 2.46 -3.18
C LYS A 58 -16.62 1.13 -3.50
N LEU A 59 -15.29 1.15 -3.68
CA LEU A 59 -14.49 -0.03 -3.95
C LEU A 59 -14.53 -1.03 -2.78
N ILE A 60 -14.43 -0.55 -1.54
CA ILE A 60 -14.57 -1.38 -0.33
C ILE A 60 -15.95 -2.05 -0.28
N GLY A 61 -17.02 -1.27 -0.50
CA GLY A 61 -18.39 -1.80 -0.52
C GLY A 61 -18.60 -2.85 -1.63
N ASN A 62 -18.05 -2.60 -2.82
CA ASN A 62 -18.12 -3.54 -3.94
C ASN A 62 -17.31 -4.82 -3.67
N TYR A 63 -16.18 -4.72 -2.98
CA TYR A 63 -15.32 -5.85 -2.62
C TYR A 63 -16.07 -6.81 -1.69
N TYR A 64 -16.62 -6.29 -0.59
CA TYR A 64 -17.34 -7.12 0.39
C TYR A 64 -18.71 -7.59 -0.11
N SER A 65 -19.29 -6.94 -1.11
CA SER A 65 -20.51 -7.42 -1.79
C SER A 65 -20.26 -8.35 -2.96
N LEU A 66 -19.00 -8.74 -3.22
CA LEU A 66 -18.59 -9.62 -4.33
C LEU A 66 -18.97 -9.09 -5.72
N LYS A 67 -19.11 -7.77 -5.87
CA LYS A 67 -19.46 -7.10 -7.15
C LYS A 67 -18.25 -6.54 -7.88
N SER A 68 -17.08 -6.56 -7.23
CA SER A 68 -15.84 -6.03 -7.79
C SER A 68 -15.26 -6.91 -8.89
N ARG A 69 -14.73 -6.27 -9.95
CA ARG A 69 -13.85 -6.90 -10.93
C ARG A 69 -12.47 -6.28 -10.76
N VAL A 70 -11.42 -7.07 -10.94
CA VAL A 70 -10.03 -6.61 -10.89
C VAL A 70 -9.27 -7.23 -12.03
N GLU A 71 -8.35 -6.47 -12.62
CA GLU A 71 -7.45 -7.00 -13.63
C GLU A 71 -6.45 -7.96 -12.96
N PRO A 72 -6.35 -9.23 -13.39
CA PRO A 72 -5.55 -10.23 -12.68
C PRO A 72 -4.06 -9.90 -12.56
N MET A 73 -3.44 -9.28 -13.57
CA MET A 73 -2.03 -8.90 -13.52
C MET A 73 -1.78 -7.78 -12.52
N ALA A 74 -2.61 -6.73 -12.51
CA ALA A 74 -2.57 -5.63 -11.56
C ALA A 74 -2.76 -6.14 -10.12
N TYR A 75 -3.70 -7.06 -9.92
CA TYR A 75 -3.89 -7.70 -8.61
C TYR A 75 -2.68 -8.52 -8.17
N GLY A 76 -2.11 -9.32 -9.08
CA GLY A 76 -0.90 -10.09 -8.82
C GLY A 76 0.31 -9.20 -8.48
N GLN A 77 0.46 -8.07 -9.17
CA GLN A 77 1.52 -7.10 -8.88
C GLN A 77 1.28 -6.40 -7.54
N ALA A 78 0.04 -6.00 -7.23
CA ALA A 78 -0.30 -5.40 -5.94
C ALA A 78 0.03 -6.33 -4.77
N ILE A 79 -0.29 -7.63 -4.88
CA ILE A 79 0.07 -8.64 -3.88
C ILE A 79 1.59 -8.70 -3.67
N ARG A 80 2.39 -8.72 -4.75
CA ARG A 80 3.86 -8.77 -4.66
C ARG A 80 4.40 -7.50 -4.01
N THR A 81 3.87 -6.33 -4.39
CA THR A 81 4.26 -5.04 -3.82
C THR A 81 3.97 -4.99 -2.32
N LEU A 82 2.78 -5.38 -1.88
CA LEU A 82 2.44 -5.40 -0.45
C LEU A 82 3.32 -6.37 0.34
N LYS A 83 3.63 -7.56 -0.22
CA LYS A 83 4.59 -8.47 0.41
C LYS A 83 5.96 -7.81 0.58
N ASN A 84 6.46 -7.14 -0.44
CA ASN A 84 7.73 -6.42 -0.35
C ASN A 84 7.70 -5.34 0.74
N VAL A 85 6.59 -4.60 0.90
CA VAL A 85 6.42 -3.61 1.97
C VAL A 85 6.47 -4.27 3.36
N ILE A 86 5.77 -5.39 3.54
CA ILE A 86 5.80 -6.17 4.80
C ILE A 86 7.22 -6.70 5.09
N HIS A 87 7.95 -7.15 4.08
CA HIS A 87 9.30 -7.67 4.27
C HIS A 87 10.34 -6.56 4.49
N ALA A 88 10.21 -5.42 3.79
CA ALA A 88 11.10 -4.27 3.96
C ALA A 88 10.99 -3.68 5.37
N SER A 89 9.77 -3.57 5.92
CA SER A 89 9.56 -3.13 7.30
C SER A 89 10.20 -4.07 8.33
N LYS A 90 10.26 -5.37 8.04
CA LYS A 90 10.98 -6.37 8.88
C LYS A 90 12.50 -6.33 8.69
N SER A 91 12.98 -5.96 7.51
CA SER A 91 14.41 -6.02 7.16
C SER A 91 15.24 -4.89 7.76
N ASN A 92 14.63 -3.79 8.21
CA ASN A 92 15.31 -2.75 8.98
C ASN A 92 15.80 -3.23 10.36
N SER A 93 15.48 -4.46 10.76
CA SER A 93 16.00 -5.08 11.99
C SER A 93 17.09 -6.13 11.76
N LYS A 94 17.47 -6.50 10.52
CA LYS A 94 18.59 -7.42 10.25
C LYS A 94 19.34 -7.08 8.96
N SER A 95 20.59 -6.69 9.12
CA SER A 95 21.61 -6.45 8.10
C SER A 95 21.85 -7.64 7.16
N ASN A 96 22.16 -7.30 5.89
CA ASN A 96 22.86 -8.09 4.85
C ASN A 96 22.32 -9.48 4.50
N TYR A 97 21.53 -9.56 3.42
CA TYR A 97 21.49 -10.75 2.57
C TYR A 97 21.67 -10.38 1.09
N LYS A 98 22.71 -10.97 0.47
CA LYS A 98 23.03 -10.87 -0.96
C LYS A 98 21.92 -11.54 -1.78
N ASN A 99 21.49 -10.84 -2.83
CA ASN A 99 20.49 -11.30 -3.79
C ASN A 99 21.19 -12.10 -4.90
N GLU A 100 21.12 -13.42 -4.84
CA GLU A 100 21.50 -14.30 -5.96
C GLU A 100 20.29 -14.49 -6.88
N ARG A 101 20.46 -14.02 -8.12
CA ARG A 101 19.44 -13.95 -9.16
C ARG A 101 19.01 -15.34 -9.63
N TYR A 102 17.72 -15.44 -9.94
CA TYR A 102 17.08 -16.51 -10.70
C TYR A 102 17.83 -16.84 -12.01
N THR A 103 18.28 -18.08 -12.15
CA THR A 103 18.34 -18.80 -13.44
C THR A 103 18.03 -20.27 -13.20
N GLN A 104 16.80 -20.69 -13.52
CA GLN A 104 16.54 -22.08 -13.85
C GLN A 104 15.42 -22.14 -14.90
N CYS A 105 15.84 -22.01 -16.17
CA CYS A 105 15.10 -22.61 -17.27
C CYS A 105 15.57 -24.06 -17.37
N ALA A 106 14.92 -24.97 -16.64
CA ALA A 106 14.96 -26.39 -16.97
C ALA A 106 13.78 -26.65 -17.92
N ALA A 107 14.07 -26.70 -19.22
CA ALA A 107 13.15 -27.21 -20.21
C ALA A 107 12.94 -28.71 -19.93
N VAL A 108 11.69 -29.10 -19.73
CA VAL A 108 11.23 -30.48 -19.82
C VAL A 108 10.72 -30.66 -21.24
N ILE A 109 11.49 -31.34 -22.10
CA ILE A 109 11.10 -32.49 -22.94
C ILE A 109 12.38 -33.29 -23.20
#